data_AF-A0A0G4GBF4-F1
#
_entry.id   AF-A0A0G4GBF4-F1
#
_cell.length_a   1.000
_cell.length_b   1.000
_cell.length_c   1.000
_cell.angle_alpha   90.00
_cell.angle_beta   90.00
_cell.angle_gamma   90.00
#
_symmetry.space_group_name_H-M   'P 1'
#
loop_
_entity.id
_entity.type
_entity.pdbx_description
1 polymer ?
#
loop_
_entity_poly.entity_id
_entity_poly.type
_entity_poly.pdbx_seq_one_letter_code
_entity_poly.pdbx_strand_id
1 'polypeptide(L)'
;MIHVMLVFGLWRPSSMTDQPGSPAVPPGCKGLDDVDIVPDEGVSALSRQLLEGCIRRTAQVTQLIRQGADPRAIGRLRVRGITVISYCPHRCLSFAIDSPTNTPFLCARDAHYADVPVVLPQWSSRQLQSDIINALIDGGAEINAGGGGGSSTPRPIEVAIRAGNLTAVEALLERQANVRGFRVMQLPYLPDDAPPATREYEDALMSIYNRLAQHDSTLATEQTPHGENLVHLAATAPLIFSQLFIDQYLTLITSHGADMTAPGTCRLGGALKTDPPVQDRHPCAAGRGGAAQSIARMPTATERQRRYRQLVVTEYVTEYATVLTELSEVVMSAINGALAPQRDHSMLLARLLPLAPHHDGAHPHPSPSNMAFGPHEAEAIAWKIGAFLHEPPAAVAAIDQYLIGESLLRRRVGAAVGHFVKSAATQTSSNREVVGGTRYQQQGDKRVKVTVPPLQCFAVRGSGGQVVLTGVREVVHRARLDEAASCGVTGVVKGFNEHLGDQDCQFEWGQLGRLSGNGLFMSLGIN
;
A
#
# COMPACT_ATOMS: atom_id res chain seq x y z
N MET A 1 50.65 43.12 51.02
CA MET A 1 51.71 42.12 50.74
C MET A 1 51.48 41.62 49.31
N ILE A 2 52.50 41.82 48.44
CA ILE A 2 52.68 41.28 47.07
C ILE A 2 51.96 41.98 45.88
N HIS A 3 52.66 43.00 45.36
CA HIS A 3 53.18 43.24 43.99
C HIS A 3 52.67 42.48 42.71
N VAL A 4 52.32 43.30 41.70
CA VAL A 4 52.93 43.49 40.33
C VAL A 4 52.65 42.51 39.16
N MET A 5 52.05 43.11 38.11
CA MET A 5 52.20 43.03 36.63
C MET A 5 52.48 41.70 35.91
N LEU A 6 51.71 41.45 34.83
CA LEU A 6 52.24 41.40 33.45
C LEU A 6 51.14 41.43 32.38
N VAL A 7 51.54 41.83 31.18
CA VAL A 7 50.81 42.46 30.08
C VAL A 7 50.70 41.50 28.87
N PHE A 8 49.81 41.85 27.93
CA PHE A 8 49.79 41.56 26.48
C PHE A 8 48.89 40.44 25.96
N GLY A 9 48.01 40.80 25.02
CA GLY A 9 47.48 39.84 24.04
C GLY A 9 46.23 40.26 23.28
N LEU A 10 46.35 41.19 22.33
CA LEU A 10 45.59 41.26 21.07
C LEU A 10 44.06 41.43 21.14
N TRP A 11 43.64 42.69 21.07
CA TRP A 11 42.34 43.10 20.54
C TRP A 11 42.34 42.87 19.01
N ARG A 12 41.56 41.90 18.52
CA ARG A 12 41.15 41.79 17.12
C ARG A 12 39.64 42.06 17.04
N PRO A 13 39.15 42.91 16.12
CA PRO A 13 37.73 43.07 15.88
C PRO A 13 37.28 41.89 15.00
N SER A 14 36.54 40.94 15.57
CA SER A 14 35.85 39.93 14.78
C SER A 14 34.59 40.56 14.20
N SER A 15 34.76 41.19 13.04
CA SER A 15 33.71 41.32 12.04
C SER A 15 33.30 39.92 11.60
N MET A 16 32.15 39.45 12.06
CA MET A 16 31.42 38.35 11.42
C MET A 16 29.96 38.49 11.83
N THR A 17 29.16 38.98 10.89
CA THR A 17 27.72 38.73 10.86
C THR A 17 27.50 37.23 11.01
N ASP A 18 27.01 36.80 12.17
CA ASP A 18 26.46 35.47 12.36
C ASP A 18 25.27 35.30 11.42
N GLN A 19 25.52 34.71 10.25
CA GLN A 19 24.47 34.07 9.47
C GLN A 19 24.11 32.75 10.17
N PRO A 20 22.82 32.42 10.36
CA PRO A 20 22.44 31.10 10.82
C PRO A 20 23.00 30.06 9.85
N GLY A 21 23.76 29.09 10.38
CA GLY A 21 24.48 28.10 9.58
C GLY A 21 23.54 27.39 8.61
N SER A 22 23.97 27.27 7.35
CA SER A 22 23.21 26.57 6.31
C SER A 22 22.84 25.17 6.80
N PRO A 23 21.56 24.77 6.74
CA PRO A 23 21.15 23.45 7.19
C PRO A 23 21.91 22.38 6.41
N ALA A 24 22.27 21.28 7.09
CA ALA A 24 22.83 20.12 6.41
C ALA A 24 21.82 19.65 5.34
N VAL A 25 22.24 19.67 4.07
CA VAL A 25 21.38 19.33 2.93
C VAL A 25 21.31 17.80 2.84
N PRO A 26 20.12 17.18 2.95
CA PRO A 26 19.97 15.74 2.81
C PRO A 26 20.37 15.27 1.40
N PRO A 27 20.83 14.01 1.23
CA PRO A 27 21.06 13.43 -0.08
C PRO A 27 19.82 13.56 -0.98
N GLY A 28 20.01 13.93 -2.26
CA GLY A 28 18.91 14.16 -3.21
C GLY A 28 18.28 15.56 -3.16
N CYS A 29 18.54 16.35 -2.10
CA CYS A 29 18.04 17.71 -1.97
C CYS A 29 19.04 18.76 -2.46
N LYS A 30 18.54 19.96 -2.75
CA LYS A 30 19.36 21.15 -3.06
C LYS A 30 19.26 22.19 -1.96
N GLY A 31 20.41 22.76 -1.60
CA GLY A 31 20.47 23.91 -0.71
C GLY A 31 20.12 25.19 -1.46
N LEU A 32 19.88 26.27 -0.72
CA LEU A 32 19.59 27.58 -1.30
C LEU A 32 20.73 28.11 -2.21
N ASP A 33 21.97 27.70 -1.95
CA ASP A 33 23.12 28.11 -2.75
C ASP A 33 23.15 27.46 -4.15
N ASP A 34 22.38 26.40 -4.37
CA ASP A 34 22.31 25.68 -5.65
C ASP A 34 21.11 26.09 -6.51
N VAL A 35 20.30 27.05 -6.04
CA VAL A 35 19.02 27.42 -6.65
C VAL A 35 18.97 28.91 -6.93
N ASP A 36 18.40 29.29 -8.08
CA ASP A 36 18.12 30.67 -8.43
C ASP A 36 16.61 30.95 -8.34
N ILE A 37 16.27 32.16 -7.93
CA ILE A 37 14.90 32.69 -7.97
C ILE A 37 14.72 33.39 -9.31
N VAL A 38 13.75 32.92 -10.10
CA VAL A 38 13.35 33.57 -11.35
C VAL A 38 12.02 34.26 -11.11
N PRO A 39 12.00 35.59 -10.94
CA PRO A 39 10.75 36.32 -10.82
C PRO A 39 10.00 36.33 -12.16
N ASP A 40 8.68 36.41 -12.08
CA ASP A 40 7.82 36.49 -13.26
C ASP A 40 8.01 37.81 -14.04
N GLU A 41 7.57 37.80 -15.30
CA GLU A 41 7.63 38.98 -16.16
C GLU A 41 6.81 40.13 -15.56
N GLY A 42 7.41 41.31 -15.46
CA GLY A 42 6.78 42.50 -14.85
C GLY A 42 7.06 42.73 -13.37
N VAL A 43 7.76 41.82 -12.67
CA VAL A 43 8.16 42.03 -11.26
C VAL A 43 9.25 43.11 -11.18
N SER A 44 8.99 44.16 -10.39
CA SER A 44 9.94 45.26 -10.17
C SER A 44 11.21 44.82 -9.45
N ALA A 45 12.31 45.56 -9.59
CA ALA A 45 13.57 45.25 -8.91
C ALA A 45 13.42 45.19 -7.38
N LEU A 46 12.57 46.06 -6.82
CA LEU A 46 12.26 46.09 -5.40
C LEU A 46 11.46 44.85 -4.95
N SER A 47 10.53 44.38 -5.78
CA SER A 47 9.75 43.17 -5.51
C SER A 47 10.57 41.89 -5.71
N ARG A 48 11.58 41.92 -6.60
CA ARG A 48 12.60 40.86 -6.69
C ARG A 48 13.42 40.77 -5.40
N GLN A 49 13.84 41.90 -4.84
CA GLN A 49 14.52 41.93 -3.54
C GLN A 49 13.62 41.40 -2.41
N LEU A 50 12.31 41.66 -2.48
CA LEU A 50 11.34 41.10 -1.54
C LEU A 50 11.28 39.57 -1.62
N LEU A 51 11.19 39.01 -2.84
CA LEU A 51 11.20 37.55 -3.07
C LEU A 51 12.50 36.92 -2.55
N GLU A 52 13.64 37.50 -2.91
CA GLU A 52 14.96 37.05 -2.43
C GLU A 52 15.08 37.13 -0.92
N GLY A 53 14.60 38.23 -0.32
CA GLY A 53 14.61 38.42 1.13
C GLY A 53 13.74 37.41 1.87
N CYS A 54 12.57 37.06 1.33
CA CYS A 54 11.70 36.03 1.90
C CYS A 54 12.41 34.67 1.91
N ILE A 55 13.00 34.25 0.79
CA ILE A 55 13.65 32.93 0.68
C ILE A 55 14.95 32.87 1.49
N ARG A 56 15.76 33.94 1.45
CA ARG A 56 17.03 34.03 2.20
C ARG A 56 16.84 34.37 3.69
N ARG A 57 15.60 34.57 4.13
CA ARG A 57 15.23 34.89 5.52
C ARG A 57 15.88 36.17 6.03
N THR A 58 15.87 37.23 5.23
CA THR A 58 16.47 38.52 5.61
C THR A 58 15.47 39.39 6.39
N ALA A 59 15.94 40.11 7.41
CA ALA A 59 15.10 40.99 8.23
C ALA A 59 14.58 42.24 7.48
N GLN A 60 15.01 42.45 6.24
CA GLN A 60 14.67 43.63 5.44
C GLN A 60 13.30 43.54 4.75
N VAL A 61 12.63 42.37 4.80
CA VAL A 61 11.33 42.13 4.13
C VAL A 61 10.29 43.19 4.49
N THR A 62 10.13 43.52 5.77
CA THR A 62 9.16 44.54 6.22
C THR A 62 9.49 45.94 5.73
N GLN A 63 10.77 46.28 5.59
CA GLN A 63 11.22 47.56 5.07
C GLN A 63 10.93 47.67 3.56
N LEU A 64 11.15 46.58 2.81
CA LEU A 64 10.88 46.54 1.37
C LEU A 64 9.39 46.72 1.07
N ILE A 65 8.50 46.12 1.88
CA ILE A 65 7.05 46.32 1.76
C ILE A 65 6.70 47.81 1.96
N ARG A 66 7.29 48.46 2.98
CA ARG A 66 7.08 49.91 3.23
C ARG A 66 7.62 50.80 2.11
N GLN A 67 8.62 50.35 1.37
CA GLN A 67 9.18 51.05 0.21
C GLN A 67 8.37 50.85 -1.08
N GLY A 68 7.26 50.09 -1.02
CA GLY A 68 6.38 49.85 -2.16
C GLY A 68 6.73 48.59 -2.96
N ALA A 69 7.45 47.63 -2.38
CA ALA A 69 7.58 46.31 -2.98
C ALA A 69 6.20 45.65 -3.08
N ASP A 70 5.91 44.98 -4.19
CA ASP A 70 4.64 44.28 -4.38
C ASP A 70 4.67 42.91 -3.68
N PRO A 71 3.88 42.70 -2.61
CA PRO A 71 3.82 41.42 -1.91
C PRO A 71 3.03 40.36 -2.69
N ARG A 72 2.39 40.72 -3.82
CA ARG A 72 1.79 39.77 -4.76
C ARG A 72 2.79 39.20 -5.76
N ALA A 73 4.04 39.65 -5.74
CA ALA A 73 5.06 39.17 -6.65
C ALA A 73 5.19 37.64 -6.62
N ILE A 74 5.38 37.09 -7.81
CA ILE A 74 5.48 35.66 -8.06
C ILE A 74 6.91 35.37 -8.51
N GLY A 75 7.49 34.31 -7.95
CA GLY A 75 8.77 33.78 -8.37
C GLY A 75 8.75 32.27 -8.52
N ARG A 76 9.72 31.76 -9.27
CA ARG A 76 9.92 30.34 -9.53
C ARG A 76 11.32 29.94 -9.07
N LEU A 77 11.45 28.71 -8.57
CA LEU A 77 12.74 28.13 -8.22
C LEU A 77 13.29 27.31 -9.38
N ARG A 78 14.57 27.50 -9.71
CA ARG A 78 15.29 26.67 -10.68
C ARG A 78 16.64 26.25 -10.13
N VAL A 79 17.12 25.08 -10.52
CA VAL A 79 18.51 24.68 -10.21
C VAL A 79 19.47 25.59 -10.99
N ARG A 80 20.49 26.11 -10.31
CA ARG A 80 21.47 27.04 -10.89
C ARG A 80 22.19 26.38 -12.07
N GLY A 81 22.39 27.17 -13.14
CA GLY A 81 23.07 26.71 -14.37
C GLY A 81 22.14 26.06 -15.41
N ILE A 82 20.83 26.00 -15.15
CA ILE A 82 19.84 25.43 -16.06
C ILE A 82 18.90 26.51 -16.60
N THR A 83 18.54 26.41 -17.89
CA THR A 83 17.69 27.37 -18.61
C THR A 83 16.19 27.02 -18.60
N VAL A 84 15.84 25.80 -18.16
CA VAL A 84 14.45 25.33 -18.07
C VAL A 84 13.75 25.99 -16.89
N ILE A 85 12.57 26.57 -17.15
CA ILE A 85 11.76 27.27 -16.14
C ILE A 85 10.80 26.26 -15.48
N SER A 86 10.65 26.35 -14.16
CA SER A 86 9.70 25.54 -13.38
C SER A 86 8.24 25.94 -13.68
N TYR A 87 7.30 24.98 -13.62
CA TYR A 87 5.86 25.25 -13.81
C TYR A 87 5.13 25.61 -12.51
N CYS A 88 5.85 25.66 -11.37
CA CYS A 88 5.26 25.94 -10.05
C CYS A 88 5.62 27.35 -9.58
N PRO A 89 4.82 28.38 -9.90
CA PRO A 89 4.99 29.70 -9.33
C PRO A 89 4.68 29.68 -7.82
N HIS A 90 5.52 30.34 -7.05
CA HIS A 90 5.34 30.57 -5.63
C HIS A 90 5.24 32.08 -5.38
N ARG A 91 4.32 32.47 -4.49
CA ARG A 91 4.11 33.86 -4.10
C ARG A 91 5.05 34.22 -2.95
N CYS A 92 5.33 35.52 -2.76
CA CYS A 92 6.10 36.01 -1.60
C CYS A 92 5.64 35.38 -0.28
N LEU A 93 4.32 35.29 -0.07
CA LEU A 93 3.73 34.69 1.13
C LEU A 93 4.11 33.21 1.31
N SER A 94 4.08 32.42 0.24
CA SER A 94 4.53 31.02 0.26
C SER A 94 6.03 30.90 0.53
N PHE A 95 6.82 31.82 -0.03
CA PHE A 95 8.26 31.86 0.20
C PHE A 95 8.64 32.26 1.62
N ALA A 96 7.80 33.01 2.34
CA ALA A 96 8.05 33.39 3.74
C ALA A 96 7.82 32.24 4.75
N ILE A 97 7.18 31.15 4.33
CA ILE A 97 6.99 29.95 5.16
C ILE A 97 8.31 29.15 5.16
N ASP A 98 8.74 28.68 6.34
CA ASP A 98 9.88 27.78 6.54
C ASP A 98 9.41 26.45 7.14
N SER A 99 10.31 25.45 7.20
CA SER A 99 10.02 24.16 7.85
C SER A 99 10.77 24.04 9.17
N PRO A 100 10.10 23.82 10.31
CA PRO A 100 10.75 23.62 11.61
C PRO A 100 11.56 22.33 11.68
N THR A 101 11.19 21.32 10.90
CA THR A 101 11.83 20.00 10.86
C THR A 101 12.88 19.87 9.76
N ASN A 102 13.18 20.97 9.05
CA ASN A 102 14.10 21.00 7.90
C ASN A 102 13.65 20.06 6.76
N THR A 103 12.36 19.72 6.70
CA THR A 103 11.78 18.87 5.66
C THR A 103 11.63 19.70 4.39
N PRO A 104 12.08 19.20 3.22
CA PRO A 104 11.91 19.92 1.97
C PRO A 104 10.43 19.93 1.57
N PHE A 105 9.88 21.12 1.35
CA PHE A 105 8.47 21.30 0.98
C PHE A 105 8.29 22.11 -0.32
N LEU A 106 9.36 22.75 -0.81
CA LEU A 106 9.41 23.41 -2.13
C LEU A 106 10.28 22.59 -3.08
N CYS A 107 10.02 22.74 -4.38
CA CYS A 107 10.75 22.05 -5.43
C CYS A 107 11.32 23.05 -6.44
N ALA A 108 12.55 22.81 -6.88
CA ALA A 108 13.14 23.42 -8.06
C ALA A 108 13.11 22.42 -9.23
N ARG A 109 13.18 22.88 -10.47
CA ARG A 109 13.31 21.98 -11.62
C ARG A 109 14.74 21.86 -12.09
N ASP A 110 15.17 20.64 -12.41
CA ASP A 110 16.49 20.35 -12.99
C ASP A 110 16.48 20.27 -14.54
N ALA A 111 17.63 19.94 -15.13
CA ALA A 111 17.82 19.82 -16.57
C ALA A 111 17.00 18.67 -17.21
N HIS A 112 16.52 17.73 -16.41
CA HIS A 112 15.79 16.54 -16.83
C HIS A 112 14.28 16.65 -16.59
N TYR A 113 13.78 17.86 -16.27
CA TYR A 113 12.39 18.09 -15.89
C TYR A 113 11.96 17.30 -14.64
N ALA A 114 12.90 16.93 -13.77
CA ALA A 114 12.61 16.36 -12.47
C ALA A 114 12.39 17.50 -11.44
N ASP A 115 11.48 17.26 -10.50
CA ASP A 115 11.24 18.17 -9.38
C ASP A 115 12.21 17.78 -8.27
N VAL A 116 13.14 18.68 -7.96
CA VAL A 116 14.19 18.49 -6.98
C VAL A 116 13.82 19.21 -5.69
N PRO A 117 13.74 18.50 -4.54
CA PRO A 117 13.41 19.10 -3.27
C PRO A 117 14.45 20.16 -2.85
N VAL A 118 13.97 21.32 -2.40
CA VAL A 118 14.79 22.44 -1.95
C VAL A 118 14.65 22.63 -0.44
N VAL A 119 15.77 22.63 0.26
CA VAL A 119 15.84 22.93 1.68
C VAL A 119 16.10 24.42 1.86
N LEU A 120 15.18 25.10 2.55
CA LEU A 120 15.29 26.52 2.84
C LEU A 120 15.77 26.75 4.29
N PRO A 121 16.52 27.84 4.54
CA PRO A 121 16.88 28.23 5.89
C PRO A 121 15.64 28.58 6.72
N GLN A 122 15.77 28.48 8.04
CA GLN A 122 14.73 28.87 8.99
C GLN A 122 14.84 30.35 9.36
N TRP A 123 13.71 30.95 9.76
CA TRP A 123 13.75 32.27 10.40
C TRP A 123 14.44 32.17 11.77
N SER A 124 15.09 33.25 12.20
CA SER A 124 15.76 33.31 13.51
C SER A 124 14.80 33.13 14.68
N SER A 125 13.51 33.40 14.50
CA SER A 125 12.46 33.08 15.48
C SER A 125 11.10 32.89 14.80
N ARG A 126 10.22 32.13 15.47
CA ARG A 126 8.82 31.94 15.06
C ARG A 126 8.02 33.23 15.10
N GLN A 127 8.31 34.11 16.08
CA GLN A 127 7.70 35.44 16.15
C GLN A 127 8.03 36.27 14.90
N LEU A 128 9.31 36.30 14.51
CA LEU A 128 9.73 37.02 13.31
C LEU A 128 9.05 36.50 12.05
N GLN A 129 8.93 35.18 11.90
CA GLN A 129 8.19 34.59 10.79
C GLN A 129 6.72 35.04 10.78
N SER A 130 6.05 34.99 11.92
CA SER A 130 4.66 35.42 12.06
C SER A 130 4.49 36.91 11.74
N ASP A 131 5.39 37.76 12.24
CA ASP A 131 5.38 39.21 11.97
C ASP A 131 5.57 39.49 10.47
N ILE A 132 6.42 38.72 9.79
CA ILE A 132 6.64 38.86 8.35
C ILE A 132 5.44 38.37 7.53
N ILE A 133 4.84 37.23 7.90
CA ILE A 133 3.61 36.72 7.27
C ILE A 133 2.49 37.76 7.42
N ASN A 134 2.32 38.31 8.62
CA ASN A 134 1.34 39.36 8.90
C ASN A 134 1.62 40.63 8.08
N ALA A 135 2.87 41.09 8.04
CA ALA A 135 3.25 42.26 7.25
C ALA A 135 3.02 42.08 5.74
N LEU A 136 3.25 40.87 5.21
CA LEU A 136 2.96 40.55 3.81
C LEU A 136 1.45 40.60 3.53
N ILE A 137 0.63 40.02 4.42
CA ILE A 137 -0.83 40.06 4.32
C ILE A 137 -1.34 41.51 4.42
N ASP A 138 -0.83 42.30 5.36
CA ASP A 138 -1.15 43.72 5.54
C ASP A 138 -0.72 44.57 4.34
N GLY A 139 0.38 44.20 3.68
CA GLY A 139 0.83 44.78 2.42
C GLY A 139 -0.03 44.42 1.21
N GLY A 140 -0.98 43.48 1.35
CA GLY A 140 -1.89 43.05 0.28
C GLY A 140 -1.54 41.73 -0.38
N ALA A 141 -0.69 40.88 0.23
CA ALA A 141 -0.49 39.52 -0.24
C ALA A 141 -1.82 38.73 -0.23
N GLU A 142 -2.05 37.94 -1.27
CA GLU A 142 -3.27 37.15 -1.38
C GLU A 142 -3.19 35.88 -0.53
N ILE A 143 -3.93 35.87 0.59
CA ILE A 143 -3.97 34.75 1.55
C ILE A 143 -4.58 33.47 0.94
N ASN A 144 -5.55 33.63 0.04
CA ASN A 144 -6.31 32.54 -0.58
C ASN A 144 -5.92 32.31 -2.05
N ALA A 145 -4.82 32.89 -2.50
CA ALA A 145 -4.37 32.69 -3.86
C ALA A 145 -3.99 31.22 -4.12
N GLY A 146 -4.65 30.62 -5.10
CA GLY A 146 -4.41 29.26 -5.58
C GLY A 146 -5.08 29.09 -6.95
N GLY A 147 -4.48 28.29 -7.83
CA GLY A 147 -4.91 28.19 -9.22
C GLY A 147 -6.23 27.46 -9.40
N GLY A 148 -7.19 28.13 -10.06
CA GLY A 148 -8.25 27.48 -10.84
C GLY A 148 -7.87 27.57 -12.32
N GLY A 149 -7.87 26.43 -13.02
CA GLY A 149 -7.56 26.33 -14.45
C GLY A 149 -6.06 26.21 -14.76
N GLY A 150 -5.60 24.97 -14.97
CA GLY A 150 -4.38 24.63 -15.73
C GLY A 150 -3.00 24.86 -15.07
N SER A 151 -2.86 25.71 -14.05
CA SER A 151 -1.60 25.90 -13.30
C SER A 151 -1.86 25.86 -11.80
N SER A 152 -1.50 24.76 -11.14
CA SER A 152 -1.75 24.52 -9.71
C SER A 152 -0.69 25.17 -8.83
N THR A 153 -0.76 26.48 -8.59
CA THR A 153 0.04 27.11 -7.53
C THR A 153 -0.51 26.70 -6.16
N PRO A 154 0.30 26.08 -5.28
CA PRO A 154 -0.16 25.67 -3.96
C PRO A 154 -0.54 26.89 -3.12
N ARG A 155 -1.64 26.77 -2.38
CA ARG A 155 -2.13 27.85 -1.51
C ARG A 155 -1.16 28.06 -0.35
N PRO A 156 -1.03 29.28 0.22
CA PRO A 156 -0.17 29.53 1.38
C PRO A 156 -0.43 28.56 2.54
N ILE A 157 -1.69 28.22 2.82
CA ILE A 157 -2.04 27.25 3.87
C ILE A 157 -1.61 25.82 3.55
N GLU A 158 -1.70 25.39 2.28
CA GLU A 158 -1.19 24.09 1.84
C GLU A 158 0.34 24.03 1.97
N VAL A 159 1.03 25.14 1.68
CA VAL A 159 2.49 25.26 1.86
C VAL A 159 2.86 25.17 3.34
N ALA A 160 2.11 25.82 4.24
CA ALA A 160 2.34 25.73 5.68
C ALA A 160 2.17 24.29 6.22
N ILE A 161 1.17 23.57 5.73
CA ILE A 161 0.92 22.16 6.09
C ILE A 161 2.05 21.27 5.57
N ARG A 162 2.43 21.40 4.28
CA ARG A 162 3.57 20.65 3.69
C ARG A 162 4.90 20.96 4.37
N ALA A 163 5.07 22.15 4.92
CA ALA A 163 6.27 22.52 5.67
C ALA A 163 6.29 21.95 7.10
N GLY A 164 5.15 21.42 7.60
CA GLY A 164 5.00 21.02 9.00
C GLY A 164 5.04 22.22 9.95
N ASN A 165 4.63 23.41 9.50
CA ASN A 165 4.77 24.65 10.28
C ASN A 165 3.44 25.09 10.92
N LEU A 166 3.22 24.65 12.16
CA LEU A 166 2.01 24.99 12.93
C LEU A 166 1.84 26.50 13.13
N THR A 167 2.92 27.24 13.44
CA THR A 167 2.86 28.69 13.63
C THR A 167 2.37 29.42 12.38
N ALA A 168 2.84 29.01 11.20
CA ALA A 168 2.37 29.57 9.95
C ALA A 168 0.90 29.21 9.68
N VAL A 169 0.46 27.99 10.01
CA VAL A 169 -0.95 27.60 9.91
C VAL A 169 -1.82 28.46 10.83
N GLU A 170 -1.42 28.66 12.09
CA GLU A 170 -2.14 29.50 13.05
C GLU A 170 -2.27 30.94 12.59
N ALA A 171 -1.16 31.56 12.15
CA ALA A 171 -1.17 32.92 11.61
C ALA A 171 -2.09 33.07 10.38
N LEU A 172 -2.16 32.06 9.53
CA LEU A 172 -3.07 32.06 8.37
C LEU A 172 -4.54 31.86 8.78
N LEU A 173 -4.83 30.99 9.75
CA LEU A 173 -6.17 30.77 10.28
C LEU A 173 -6.70 32.02 11.00
N GLU A 174 -5.88 32.71 11.78
CA GLU A 174 -6.23 33.98 12.45
C GLU A 174 -6.62 35.07 11.45
N ARG A 175 -6.03 35.05 10.26
CA ARG A 175 -6.34 35.94 9.14
C ARG A 175 -7.46 35.40 8.23
N GLN A 176 -8.21 34.40 8.69
CA GLN A 176 -9.36 33.80 8.00
C GLN A 176 -9.01 33.19 6.63
N ALA A 177 -7.86 32.50 6.53
CA ALA A 177 -7.54 31.69 5.37
C ALA A 177 -8.65 30.66 5.09
N ASN A 178 -9.05 30.52 3.82
CA ASN A 178 -10.07 29.57 3.42
C ASN A 178 -9.48 28.15 3.41
N VAL A 179 -9.99 27.32 4.31
CA VAL A 179 -9.62 25.91 4.46
C VAL A 179 -10.56 24.96 3.72
N ARG A 180 -11.76 25.41 3.33
CA ARG A 180 -12.80 24.56 2.78
C ARG A 180 -12.68 24.36 1.28
N GLY A 181 -12.98 23.14 0.83
CA GLY A 181 -13.03 22.75 -0.58
C GLY A 181 -11.65 22.51 -1.21
N PHE A 182 -10.58 22.53 -0.40
CA PHE A 182 -9.21 22.34 -0.85
C PHE A 182 -8.53 21.12 -0.22
N ARG A 183 -9.23 20.37 0.65
CA ARG A 183 -8.71 19.16 1.30
C ARG A 183 -7.41 19.43 2.04
N VAL A 184 -7.41 20.47 2.88
CA VAL A 184 -6.23 20.86 3.67
C VAL A 184 -5.77 19.75 4.63
N MET A 185 -6.65 18.80 4.96
CA MET A 185 -6.28 17.63 5.77
C MET A 185 -5.65 16.48 4.94
N GLN A 186 -5.56 16.61 3.61
CA GLN A 186 -4.91 15.59 2.77
C GLN A 186 -3.42 15.47 3.09
N LEU A 187 -2.92 14.23 3.17
CA LEU A 187 -1.50 13.96 3.38
C LEU A 187 -0.61 14.62 2.30
N PRO A 188 0.49 15.30 2.66
CA PRO A 188 1.42 15.90 1.72
C PRO A 188 1.97 14.89 0.73
N TYR A 189 1.98 15.28 -0.55
CA TYR A 189 2.80 14.61 -1.55
C TYR A 189 4.23 15.18 -1.47
N LEU A 190 5.20 14.31 -1.17
CA LEU A 190 6.62 14.61 -1.30
C LEU A 190 7.17 13.89 -2.54
N PRO A 191 8.09 14.51 -3.31
CA PRO A 191 8.71 13.86 -4.46
C PRO A 191 9.42 12.57 -4.07
N ASP A 192 9.48 11.59 -4.98
CA ASP A 192 10.09 10.26 -4.72
C ASP A 192 11.58 10.34 -4.28
N ASP A 193 12.29 11.41 -4.66
CA ASP A 193 13.69 11.66 -4.29
C ASP A 193 13.85 12.37 -2.91
N ALA A 194 12.75 12.68 -2.23
CA ALA A 194 12.78 13.29 -0.90
C ALA A 194 13.14 12.23 0.17
N PRO A 195 13.86 12.62 1.24
CA PRO A 195 14.11 11.73 2.36
C PRO A 195 12.78 11.26 2.99
N PRO A 196 12.74 10.04 3.57
CA PRO A 196 11.58 9.56 4.33
C PRO A 196 11.14 10.55 5.40
N ALA A 197 9.85 10.56 5.74
CA ALA A 197 9.34 11.44 6.78
C ALA A 197 10.03 11.12 8.11
N THR A 198 10.56 12.15 8.77
CA THR A 198 11.08 11.98 10.13
C THR A 198 9.93 11.95 11.12
N ARG A 199 10.14 11.32 12.28
CA ARG A 199 9.13 11.26 13.33
C ARG A 199 8.72 12.64 13.83
N GLU A 200 9.67 13.57 13.89
CA GLU A 200 9.40 14.96 14.28
C GLU A 200 8.48 15.67 13.28
N TYR A 201 8.60 15.35 11.99
CA TYR A 201 7.72 15.89 10.95
C TYR A 201 6.32 15.27 11.02
N GLU A 202 6.23 13.97 11.28
CA GLU A 202 4.96 13.27 11.52
C GLU A 202 4.22 13.85 12.74
N ASP A 203 4.92 14.07 13.86
CA ASP A 203 4.35 14.68 15.07
C ASP A 203 3.87 16.12 14.82
N ALA A 204 4.63 16.89 14.02
CA ALA A 204 4.25 18.25 13.61
C ALA A 204 2.99 18.24 12.72
N LEU A 205 2.92 17.33 11.73
CA LEU A 205 1.74 17.16 10.88
C LEU A 205 0.51 16.73 11.69
N MET A 206 0.65 15.77 12.61
CA MET A 206 -0.45 15.37 13.49
C MET A 206 -0.95 16.53 14.34
N SER A 207 -0.05 17.38 14.85
CA SER A 207 -0.43 18.58 15.61
C SER A 207 -1.22 19.57 14.74
N ILE A 208 -0.81 19.76 13.49
CA ILE A 208 -1.52 20.60 12.51
C ILE A 208 -2.91 20.03 12.20
N TYR A 209 -3.04 18.72 11.94
CA TYR A 209 -4.34 18.12 11.64
C TYR A 209 -5.29 18.17 12.83
N ASN A 210 -4.80 17.95 14.05
CA ASN A 210 -5.59 18.16 15.27
C ASN A 210 -6.09 19.61 15.35
N ARG A 211 -5.22 20.60 15.08
CA ARG A 211 -5.59 22.01 15.10
C ARG A 211 -6.63 22.35 14.03
N LEU A 212 -6.49 21.81 12.82
CA LEU A 212 -7.45 21.99 11.72
C LEU A 212 -8.80 21.36 12.05
N ALA A 213 -8.83 20.15 12.60
CA ALA A 213 -10.06 19.47 13.02
C ALA A 213 -10.77 20.21 14.17
N GLN A 214 -10.01 20.81 15.09
CA GLN A 214 -10.55 21.68 16.14
C GLN A 214 -11.12 22.99 15.59
N HIS A 215 -10.50 23.55 14.55
CA HIS A 215 -10.97 24.77 13.90
C HIS A 215 -12.25 24.52 13.09
N ASP A 216 -12.27 23.43 12.32
CA ASP A 216 -13.43 23.01 11.54
C ASP A 216 -13.42 21.49 11.35
N SER A 217 -14.29 20.79 12.08
CA SER A 217 -14.37 19.33 12.02
C SER A 217 -14.90 18.81 10.70
N THR A 218 -15.61 19.63 9.91
CA THR A 218 -16.17 19.21 8.61
C THR A 218 -15.08 18.94 7.57
N LEU A 219 -13.87 19.46 7.79
CA LEU A 219 -12.71 19.22 6.94
C LEU A 219 -12.36 17.72 6.81
N ALA A 220 -12.62 16.93 7.86
CA ALA A 220 -12.38 15.48 7.84
C ALA A 220 -13.30 14.72 6.87
N THR A 221 -14.45 15.32 6.52
CA THR A 221 -15.46 14.73 5.64
C THR A 221 -15.38 15.20 4.20
N GLU A 222 -14.39 16.04 3.86
CA GLU A 222 -14.25 16.56 2.50
C GLU A 222 -14.00 15.45 1.48
N GLN A 223 -14.65 15.60 0.32
CA GLN A 223 -14.55 14.68 -0.80
C GLN A 223 -14.03 15.39 -2.04
N THR A 224 -13.33 14.66 -2.90
CA THR A 224 -13.01 15.13 -4.24
C THR A 224 -14.29 15.27 -5.07
N PRO A 225 -14.28 16.03 -6.18
CA PRO A 225 -15.39 16.04 -7.14
C PRO A 225 -15.77 14.64 -7.67
N HIS A 226 -14.87 13.65 -7.49
CA HIS A 226 -15.04 12.25 -7.86
C HIS A 226 -15.51 11.37 -6.69
N GLY A 227 -15.86 11.95 -5.53
CA GLY A 227 -16.38 11.24 -4.37
C GLY A 227 -15.32 10.53 -3.52
N GLU A 228 -14.03 10.79 -3.75
CA GLU A 228 -12.96 10.22 -2.92
C GLU A 228 -12.82 11.02 -1.62
N ASN A 229 -12.91 10.35 -0.49
CA ASN A 229 -12.68 10.99 0.82
C ASN A 229 -11.20 10.91 1.24
N LEU A 230 -10.86 11.54 2.36
CA LEU A 230 -9.50 11.55 2.90
C LEU A 230 -8.91 10.17 3.22
N VAL A 231 -9.75 9.16 3.50
CA VAL A 231 -9.30 7.77 3.73
C VAL A 231 -8.74 7.18 2.44
N HIS A 232 -9.44 7.37 1.31
CA HIS A 232 -8.94 6.95 0.00
C HIS A 232 -7.62 7.62 -0.35
N LEU A 233 -7.54 8.93 -0.12
CA LEU A 233 -6.33 9.70 -0.41
C LEU A 233 -5.15 9.26 0.47
N ALA A 234 -5.39 8.90 1.73
CA ALA A 234 -4.38 8.34 2.61
C ALA A 234 -3.89 6.96 2.15
N ALA A 235 -4.78 6.09 1.64
CA ALA A 235 -4.40 4.81 1.06
C ALA A 235 -3.54 4.95 -0.22
N THR A 236 -3.64 6.10 -0.91
CA THR A 236 -2.79 6.44 -2.07
C THR A 236 -1.56 7.28 -1.71
N ALA A 237 -1.38 7.61 -0.43
CA ALA A 237 -0.26 8.45 -0.02
C ALA A 237 1.08 7.72 -0.21
N PRO A 238 2.18 8.46 -0.46
CA PRO A 238 3.49 7.85 -0.64
C PRO A 238 3.92 7.03 0.59
N LEU A 239 4.67 5.95 0.39
CA LEU A 239 5.22 5.04 1.43
C LEU A 239 6.26 5.70 2.36
N ILE A 240 6.33 7.03 2.38
CA ILE A 240 7.31 7.81 3.15
C ILE A 240 6.92 8.01 4.61
N PHE A 241 5.65 7.78 4.96
CA PHE A 241 5.13 7.92 6.31
C PHE A 241 5.13 6.57 7.04
N SER A 242 5.37 6.60 8.34
CA SER A 242 5.31 5.43 9.19
C SER A 242 3.88 4.90 9.32
N GLN A 243 3.74 3.58 9.44
CA GLN A 243 2.43 2.95 9.66
C GLN A 243 1.72 3.52 10.90
N LEU A 244 2.48 3.78 11.97
CA LEU A 244 1.94 4.37 13.20
C LEU A 244 1.29 5.74 12.95
N PHE A 245 1.94 6.60 12.17
CA PHE A 245 1.38 7.90 11.80
C PHE A 245 0.11 7.74 10.96
N ILE A 246 0.12 6.83 9.98
CA ILE A 246 -1.06 6.55 9.14
C ILE A 246 -2.23 6.08 10.01
N ASP A 247 -2.00 5.16 10.94
CA ASP A 247 -3.04 4.65 11.83
C ASP A 247 -3.61 5.76 12.73
N GLN A 248 -2.76 6.64 13.25
CA GLN A 248 -3.17 7.81 14.05
C GLN A 248 -3.97 8.82 13.22
N TYR A 249 -3.52 9.11 12.01
CA TYR A 249 -4.21 10.01 11.09
C TYR A 249 -5.59 9.47 10.69
N LEU A 250 -5.68 8.18 10.34
CA LEU A 250 -6.94 7.50 10.03
C LEU A 250 -7.89 7.53 11.22
N THR A 251 -7.39 7.29 12.43
CA THR A 251 -8.17 7.41 13.67
C THR A 251 -8.71 8.83 13.86
N LEU A 252 -7.89 9.86 13.61
CA LEU A 252 -8.30 11.26 13.71
C LEU A 252 -9.44 11.57 12.74
N ILE A 253 -9.28 11.32 11.44
CA ILE A 253 -10.30 11.69 10.45
C ILE A 253 -11.60 10.91 10.63
N THR A 254 -11.51 9.64 11.05
CA THR A 254 -12.70 8.81 11.31
C THR A 254 -13.45 9.24 12.57
N SER A 255 -12.74 9.66 13.62
CA SER A 255 -13.36 10.24 14.82
C SER A 255 -14.15 11.52 14.53
N HIS A 256 -13.81 12.22 13.44
CA HIS A 256 -14.50 13.41 12.95
C HIS A 256 -15.44 13.14 11.76
N GLY A 257 -15.82 11.86 11.53
CA GLY A 257 -16.91 11.50 10.63
C GLY A 257 -16.50 11.09 9.22
N ALA A 258 -15.21 10.90 8.93
CA ALA A 258 -14.77 10.31 7.66
C ALA A 258 -15.24 8.86 7.53
N ASP A 259 -15.89 8.53 6.41
CA ASP A 259 -16.41 7.18 6.15
C ASP A 259 -15.31 6.23 5.65
N MET A 260 -14.96 5.21 6.43
CA MET A 260 -13.99 4.18 6.03
C MET A 260 -14.49 3.25 4.92
N THR A 261 -15.81 3.22 4.67
CA THR A 261 -16.47 2.25 3.78
C THR A 261 -17.02 2.87 2.49
N ALA A 262 -16.85 4.19 2.32
CA ALA A 262 -17.36 4.88 1.15
C ALA A 262 -16.76 4.26 -0.14
N PRO A 263 -17.57 3.93 -1.16
CA PRO A 263 -17.06 3.41 -2.42
C PRO A 263 -16.45 4.55 -3.25
N GLY A 264 -15.13 4.60 -3.39
CA GLY A 264 -14.45 5.59 -4.25
C GLY A 264 -14.87 5.45 -5.72
N THR A 265 -15.45 6.51 -6.30
CA THR A 265 -15.87 6.51 -7.72
C THR A 265 -14.87 7.25 -8.60
N CYS A 266 -13.80 6.58 -9.03
CA CYS A 266 -12.97 7.10 -10.13
C CYS A 266 -13.76 7.09 -11.45
N ARG A 267 -14.47 8.19 -11.75
CA ARG A 267 -15.00 8.49 -13.10
C ARG A 267 -14.24 9.68 -13.69
N LEU A 268 -13.19 9.38 -14.46
CA LEU A 268 -12.62 10.31 -15.43
C LEU A 268 -12.97 9.80 -16.83
N GLY A 269 -14.00 10.37 -17.45
CA GLY A 269 -14.41 10.09 -18.82
C GLY A 269 -15.86 10.48 -19.10
N GLY A 270 -16.08 11.72 -19.52
CA GLY A 270 -17.40 12.21 -19.94
C GLY A 270 -17.81 11.70 -21.32
N ALA A 271 -19.05 11.20 -21.38
CA ALA A 271 -19.98 11.10 -22.51
C ALA A 271 -19.60 10.22 -23.73
N LEU A 272 -20.14 8.99 -23.77
CA LEU A 272 -21.24 8.58 -24.67
C LEU A 272 -21.66 7.13 -24.39
N LYS A 273 -22.97 6.96 -24.16
CA LYS A 273 -23.82 5.77 -24.37
C LYS A 273 -23.34 4.39 -23.86
N THR A 274 -24.04 3.95 -22.80
CA THR A 274 -24.52 2.57 -22.53
C THR A 274 -23.53 1.42 -22.72
N ASP A 275 -22.89 0.99 -21.63
CA ASP A 275 -22.56 -0.42 -21.31
C ASP A 275 -22.14 -0.55 -19.82
N PRO A 276 -22.29 -1.74 -19.18
CA PRO A 276 -22.13 -1.92 -17.73
C PRO A 276 -20.64 -1.88 -17.29
N PRO A 277 -20.34 -1.55 -16.02
CA PRO A 277 -19.07 -0.93 -15.69
C PRO A 277 -17.93 -1.95 -15.57
N VAL A 278 -16.92 -1.78 -16.43
CA VAL A 278 -15.59 -2.36 -16.29
C VAL A 278 -14.76 -1.43 -15.40
N GLN A 279 -14.26 -1.99 -14.30
CA GLN A 279 -13.45 -1.34 -13.27
C GLN A 279 -12.06 -0.99 -13.81
N ASP A 280 -11.65 0.28 -13.74
CA ASP A 280 -10.33 0.72 -14.19
C ASP A 280 -9.69 1.83 -13.30
N ARG A 281 -8.66 1.40 -12.54
CA ARG A 281 -7.26 1.91 -12.38
C ARG A 281 -6.91 3.19 -11.57
N HIS A 282 -6.08 3.04 -10.52
CA HIS A 282 -4.60 3.30 -10.46
C HIS A 282 -3.96 2.89 -9.08
N PRO A 283 -2.61 2.80 -8.91
CA PRO A 283 -1.92 1.57 -8.48
C PRO A 283 -1.37 1.52 -7.03
N CYS A 284 -2.09 2.02 -6.02
CA CYS A 284 -1.72 1.80 -4.61
C CYS A 284 -2.69 0.88 -3.86
N ALA A 285 -3.82 0.53 -4.47
CA ALA A 285 -4.67 -0.59 -4.05
C ALA A 285 -4.37 -1.87 -4.85
N ALA A 286 -3.11 -2.10 -5.22
CA ALA A 286 -2.66 -3.37 -5.80
C ALA A 286 -2.54 -4.44 -4.70
N GLY A 287 -3.63 -4.66 -3.98
CA GLY A 287 -3.72 -5.79 -3.07
C GLY A 287 -3.63 -7.06 -3.90
N ARG A 288 -2.54 -7.83 -3.73
CA ARG A 288 -2.39 -9.28 -3.96
C ARG A 288 -3.27 -9.95 -5.06
N GLY A 289 -3.47 -9.28 -6.19
CA GLY A 289 -4.31 -9.73 -7.30
C GLY A 289 -4.66 -8.58 -8.26
N GLY A 290 -4.14 -8.61 -9.50
CA GLY A 290 -4.63 -7.74 -10.58
C GLY A 290 -3.78 -6.52 -11.00
N ALA A 291 -2.56 -6.32 -10.49
CA ALA A 291 -1.78 -5.13 -10.87
C ALA A 291 -1.10 -5.19 -12.25
N ALA A 292 -1.07 -6.35 -12.92
CA ALA A 292 -0.63 -6.44 -14.33
C ALA A 292 -1.42 -5.52 -15.27
N GLN A 293 -2.73 -5.40 -15.06
CA GLN A 293 -3.55 -4.50 -15.88
C GLN A 293 -3.23 -3.03 -15.60
N SER A 294 -2.93 -2.68 -14.34
CA SER A 294 -2.55 -1.31 -13.96
C SER A 294 -1.20 -0.89 -14.53
N ILE A 295 -0.22 -1.80 -14.57
CA ILE A 295 1.11 -1.59 -15.19
C ILE A 295 0.99 -1.42 -16.70
N ALA A 296 0.11 -2.18 -17.36
CA ALA A 296 -0.07 -2.12 -18.81
C ALA A 296 -0.60 -0.76 -19.32
N ARG A 297 -1.29 0.04 -18.48
CA ARG A 297 -1.69 1.42 -18.86
C ARG A 297 -0.73 2.51 -18.45
N MET A 298 0.39 2.17 -17.81
CA MET A 298 1.36 3.21 -17.47
C MET A 298 1.86 3.88 -18.75
N PRO A 299 1.77 5.22 -18.87
CA PRO A 299 2.26 5.94 -20.03
C PRO A 299 3.73 5.59 -20.30
N THR A 300 4.13 5.50 -21.57
CA THR A 300 5.54 5.25 -21.98
C THR A 300 6.06 6.29 -22.96
N ALA A 301 5.34 7.41 -23.07
CA ALA A 301 5.59 8.45 -24.05
C ALA A 301 6.91 9.18 -23.79
N THR A 302 7.33 9.30 -22.53
CA THR A 302 8.59 9.94 -22.15
C THR A 302 9.59 8.98 -21.51
N GLU A 303 10.87 9.31 -21.59
CA GLU A 303 11.94 8.50 -20.99
C GLU A 303 11.82 8.40 -19.46
N ARG A 304 11.34 9.47 -18.79
CA ARG A 304 11.00 9.46 -17.35
C ARG A 304 9.86 8.49 -17.05
N GLN A 305 8.82 8.47 -17.87
CA GLN A 305 7.72 7.53 -17.73
C GLN A 305 8.16 6.08 -17.95
N ARG A 306 9.11 5.84 -18.88
CA ARG A 306 9.70 4.52 -19.08
C ARG A 306 10.54 4.07 -17.89
N ARG A 307 11.40 4.94 -17.34
CA ARG A 307 12.20 4.64 -16.13
C ARG A 307 11.34 4.44 -14.89
N TYR A 308 10.33 5.29 -14.68
CA TYR A 308 9.37 5.14 -13.59
C TYR A 308 8.57 3.84 -13.73
N ARG A 309 8.05 3.55 -14.92
CA ARG A 309 7.43 2.25 -15.21
C ARG A 309 8.40 1.11 -14.96
N GLN A 310 9.68 1.24 -15.29
CA GLN A 310 10.68 0.17 -15.11
C GLN A 310 11.03 -0.04 -13.63
N LEU A 311 11.10 1.02 -12.82
CA LEU A 311 11.29 0.93 -11.36
C LEU A 311 10.06 0.32 -10.70
N VAL A 312 8.86 0.86 -10.97
CA VAL A 312 7.60 0.33 -10.44
C VAL A 312 7.40 -1.12 -10.88
N VAL A 313 7.69 -1.46 -12.15
CA VAL A 313 7.64 -2.85 -12.62
C VAL A 313 8.65 -3.69 -11.87
N THR A 314 9.87 -3.22 -11.63
CA THR A 314 10.90 -4.04 -10.97
C THR A 314 10.54 -4.31 -9.51
N GLU A 315 10.17 -3.27 -8.76
CA GLU A 315 9.76 -3.35 -7.36
C GLU A 315 8.48 -4.19 -7.20
N TYR A 316 7.45 -3.87 -8.00
CA TYR A 316 6.21 -4.65 -8.03
C TYR A 316 6.43 -6.10 -8.45
N VAL A 317 7.23 -6.38 -9.48
CA VAL A 317 7.51 -7.75 -9.94
C VAL A 317 8.21 -8.54 -8.85
N THR A 318 9.14 -7.94 -8.10
CA THR A 318 9.80 -8.60 -6.97
C THR A 318 8.83 -8.89 -5.81
N GLU A 319 8.01 -7.93 -5.41
CA GLU A 319 7.04 -8.12 -4.33
C GLU A 319 5.95 -9.13 -4.73
N TYR A 320 5.46 -9.04 -5.96
CA TYR A 320 4.42 -9.91 -6.47
C TYR A 320 4.92 -11.34 -6.70
N ALA A 321 6.19 -11.53 -7.10
CA ALA A 321 6.83 -12.84 -7.12
C ALA A 321 6.84 -13.48 -5.72
N THR A 322 7.11 -12.69 -4.68
CA THR A 322 7.05 -13.14 -3.28
C THR A 322 5.64 -13.53 -2.88
N VAL A 323 4.63 -12.70 -3.19
CA VAL A 323 3.21 -13.01 -2.92
C VAL A 323 2.77 -14.31 -3.60
N LEU A 324 3.13 -14.49 -4.87
CA LEU A 324 2.85 -15.73 -5.60
C LEU A 324 3.62 -16.90 -5.00
N THR A 325 4.84 -16.71 -4.53
CA THR A 325 5.64 -17.75 -3.88
C THR A 325 5.01 -18.20 -2.56
N GLU A 326 4.61 -17.26 -1.70
CA GLU A 326 3.98 -17.51 -0.40
C GLU A 326 2.56 -18.11 -0.49
N LEU A 327 1.87 -17.93 -1.62
CA LEU A 327 0.51 -18.43 -1.82
C LEU A 327 0.40 -19.95 -1.60
N SER A 328 1.48 -20.72 -1.84
CA SER A 328 1.49 -22.17 -1.58
C SER A 328 1.24 -22.49 -0.10
N GLU A 329 1.91 -21.76 0.80
CA GLU A 329 1.79 -21.95 2.25
C GLU A 329 0.43 -21.50 2.76
N VAL A 330 -0.07 -20.37 2.27
CA VAL A 330 -1.39 -19.83 2.61
C VAL A 330 -2.48 -20.81 2.23
N VAL A 331 -2.41 -21.39 1.04
CA VAL A 331 -3.36 -22.40 0.57
C VAL A 331 -3.35 -23.63 1.48
N MET A 332 -2.17 -24.13 1.83
CA MET A 332 -2.08 -25.31 2.72
C MET A 332 -2.58 -25.01 4.12
N SER A 333 -2.29 -23.82 4.64
CA SER A 333 -2.81 -23.34 5.93
C SER A 333 -4.34 -23.26 5.92
N ALA A 334 -4.93 -22.65 4.89
CA ALA A 334 -6.38 -22.54 4.73
C ALA A 334 -7.07 -23.91 4.63
N ILE A 335 -6.52 -24.84 3.83
CA ILE A 335 -7.01 -26.22 3.73
C ILE A 335 -6.94 -26.93 5.09
N ASN A 336 -5.82 -26.81 5.79
CA ASN A 336 -5.64 -27.45 7.08
C ASN A 336 -6.59 -26.89 8.14
N GLY A 337 -6.79 -25.57 8.17
CA GLY A 337 -7.75 -24.91 9.06
C GLY A 337 -9.18 -25.39 8.81
N ALA A 338 -9.61 -25.46 7.56
CA ALA A 338 -10.98 -25.89 7.22
C ALA A 338 -11.26 -27.37 7.47
N LEU A 339 -10.23 -28.23 7.46
CA LEU A 339 -10.34 -29.65 7.77
C LEU A 339 -10.02 -29.99 9.25
N ALA A 340 -9.48 -29.05 10.02
CA ALA A 340 -9.10 -29.28 11.41
C ALA A 340 -10.30 -29.74 12.28
N PRO A 341 -11.48 -29.08 12.25
CA PRO A 341 -12.62 -29.51 13.05
C PRO A 341 -13.05 -30.95 12.73
N GLN A 342 -13.09 -31.32 11.44
CA GLN A 342 -13.37 -32.70 11.03
C GLN A 342 -12.32 -33.67 11.57
N ARG A 343 -11.03 -33.38 11.39
CA ARG A 343 -9.93 -34.27 11.80
C ARG A 343 -9.95 -34.53 13.29
N ASP A 344 -10.09 -33.48 14.10
CA ASP A 344 -10.03 -33.57 15.55
C ASP A 344 -11.22 -34.38 16.10
N HIS A 345 -12.44 -34.09 15.61
CA HIS A 345 -13.63 -34.84 16.01
C HIS A 345 -13.59 -36.29 15.52
N SER A 346 -13.10 -36.54 14.30
CA SER A 346 -12.97 -37.91 13.78
C SER A 346 -11.97 -38.72 14.60
N MET A 347 -10.85 -38.12 15.02
CA MET A 347 -9.89 -38.79 15.89
C MET A 347 -10.47 -39.15 17.26
N LEU A 348 -11.28 -38.25 17.84
CA LEU A 348 -11.96 -38.50 19.11
C LEU A 348 -13.02 -39.61 18.97
N LEU A 349 -13.88 -39.51 17.96
CA LEU A 349 -14.95 -40.48 17.70
C LEU A 349 -14.39 -41.87 17.39
N ALA A 350 -13.30 -41.97 16.63
CA ALA A 350 -12.67 -43.25 16.32
C ALA A 350 -12.20 -44.00 17.58
N ARG A 351 -11.86 -43.27 18.66
CA ARG A 351 -11.48 -43.84 19.96
C ARG A 351 -12.68 -44.17 20.85
N LEU A 352 -13.76 -43.39 20.75
CA LEU A 352 -14.95 -43.54 21.59
C LEU A 352 -15.93 -44.59 21.04
N LEU A 353 -16.05 -44.72 19.72
CA LEU A 353 -16.98 -45.66 19.08
C LEU A 353 -16.81 -47.11 19.58
N PRO A 354 -15.59 -47.69 19.68
CA PRO A 354 -15.40 -49.04 20.21
C PRO A 354 -15.77 -49.21 21.70
N LEU A 355 -15.87 -48.10 22.45
CA LEU A 355 -16.21 -48.08 23.88
C LEU A 355 -17.71 -47.86 24.14
N ALA A 356 -18.49 -47.54 23.10
CA ALA A 356 -19.91 -47.29 23.25
C ALA A 356 -20.63 -48.61 23.57
N PRO A 357 -21.37 -48.69 24.70
CA PRO A 357 -22.17 -49.87 25.01
C PRO A 357 -23.27 -50.02 23.96
N HIS A 358 -23.45 -51.22 23.44
CA HIS A 358 -24.53 -51.54 22.51
C HIS A 358 -25.27 -52.80 22.96
N HIS A 359 -26.54 -52.85 22.60
CA HIS A 359 -27.50 -53.87 22.99
C HIS A 359 -27.86 -54.69 21.76
N ASP A 360 -27.02 -55.65 21.39
CA ASP A 360 -27.19 -56.56 20.24
C ASP A 360 -27.96 -57.84 20.60
N GLY A 361 -28.27 -58.05 21.89
CA GLY A 361 -29.08 -59.19 22.34
C GLY A 361 -30.53 -59.14 21.84
N ALA A 362 -31.08 -60.30 21.47
CA ALA A 362 -32.48 -60.42 21.07
C ALA A 362 -33.42 -60.03 22.23
N HIS A 363 -34.49 -59.29 21.91
CA HIS A 363 -35.56 -59.03 22.87
C HIS A 363 -36.06 -60.36 23.49
N PRO A 364 -36.29 -60.43 24.82
CA PRO A 364 -36.33 -59.33 25.79
C PRO A 364 -35.04 -59.10 26.60
N HIS A 365 -33.92 -59.74 26.23
CA HIS A 365 -32.67 -59.71 27.02
C HIS A 365 -31.50 -59.14 26.20
N PRO A 366 -31.37 -57.80 26.12
CA PRO A 366 -30.22 -57.19 25.48
C PRO A 366 -28.95 -57.43 26.31
N SER A 367 -28.00 -58.21 25.79
CA SER A 367 -26.66 -58.34 26.36
C SER A 367 -25.83 -57.10 26.03
N PRO A 368 -25.13 -56.48 26.99
CA PRO A 368 -24.16 -55.43 26.68
C PRO A 368 -22.90 -56.07 26.09
N SER A 369 -22.57 -55.73 24.85
CA SER A 369 -21.32 -56.09 24.19
C SER A 369 -20.58 -54.80 23.77
N ASN A 370 -19.30 -54.91 23.40
CA ASN A 370 -18.54 -53.80 22.77
C ASN A 370 -18.62 -53.93 21.25
N MET A 371 -18.88 -52.84 20.53
CA MET A 371 -19.02 -52.92 19.07
C MET A 371 -17.72 -53.46 18.46
N ALA A 372 -17.80 -54.60 17.80
CA ALA A 372 -16.67 -55.19 17.10
C ALA A 372 -16.52 -54.48 15.75
N PHE A 373 -15.56 -53.56 15.67
CA PHE A 373 -15.17 -52.91 14.43
C PHE A 373 -14.03 -53.68 13.75
N GLY A 374 -14.12 -53.86 12.43
CA GLY A 374 -13.01 -54.32 11.61
C GLY A 374 -11.84 -53.34 11.61
N PRO A 375 -10.67 -53.74 11.09
CA PRO A 375 -9.51 -52.85 10.99
C PRO A 375 -9.87 -51.54 10.26
N HIS A 376 -9.66 -50.40 10.93
CA HIS A 376 -9.99 -49.04 10.45
C HIS A 376 -11.48 -48.71 10.26
N GLU A 377 -12.42 -49.60 10.61
CA GLU A 377 -13.85 -49.34 10.41
C GLU A 377 -14.37 -48.21 11.31
N ALA A 378 -13.98 -48.21 12.59
CA ALA A 378 -14.30 -47.11 13.50
C ALA A 378 -13.72 -45.76 13.03
N GLU A 379 -12.52 -45.77 12.44
CA GLU A 379 -11.88 -44.59 11.87
C GLU A 379 -12.67 -44.06 10.66
N ALA A 380 -13.11 -44.96 9.78
CA ALA A 380 -13.90 -44.61 8.60
C ALA A 380 -15.28 -44.05 8.96
N ILE A 381 -15.97 -44.67 9.91
CA ILE A 381 -17.27 -44.18 10.41
C ILE A 381 -17.09 -42.81 11.07
N ALA A 382 -16.11 -42.68 11.95
CA ALA A 382 -15.80 -41.41 12.61
C ALA A 382 -15.46 -40.30 11.60
N TRP A 383 -14.71 -40.63 10.54
CA TRP A 383 -14.38 -39.69 9.46
C TRP A 383 -15.62 -39.20 8.71
N LYS A 384 -16.56 -40.10 8.40
CA LYS A 384 -17.84 -39.74 7.76
C LYS A 384 -18.74 -38.91 8.67
N ILE A 385 -18.74 -39.16 9.99
CA ILE A 385 -19.46 -38.33 10.96
C ILE A 385 -18.79 -36.95 11.07
N GLY A 386 -17.46 -36.90 11.17
CA GLY A 386 -16.71 -35.64 11.23
C GLY A 386 -16.86 -34.77 9.98
N ALA A 387 -17.24 -35.35 8.83
CA ALA A 387 -17.49 -34.61 7.60
C ALA A 387 -18.62 -33.57 7.73
N PHE A 388 -19.49 -33.64 8.75
CA PHE A 388 -20.47 -32.57 9.00
C PHE A 388 -19.85 -31.29 9.59
N LEU A 389 -18.59 -31.35 10.03
CA LEU A 389 -17.90 -30.26 10.73
C LEU A 389 -16.84 -29.56 9.87
N HIS A 390 -16.62 -29.99 8.63
CA HIS A 390 -15.71 -29.28 7.73
C HIS A 390 -16.26 -27.91 7.34
N GLU A 391 -15.38 -26.93 7.13
CA GLU A 391 -15.77 -25.56 6.81
C GLU A 391 -15.21 -25.10 5.45
N PRO A 392 -15.75 -25.58 4.30
CA PRO A 392 -15.30 -25.14 2.97
C PRO A 392 -15.32 -23.61 2.79
N PRO A 393 -16.34 -22.86 3.26
CA PRO A 393 -16.35 -21.40 3.11
C PRO A 393 -15.20 -20.72 3.85
N ALA A 394 -14.74 -21.26 4.99
CA ALA A 394 -13.63 -20.69 5.76
C ALA A 394 -12.31 -20.77 4.98
N ALA A 395 -12.06 -21.90 4.28
CA ALA A 395 -10.88 -22.02 3.41
C ALA A 395 -10.88 -20.97 2.29
N VAL A 396 -12.03 -20.79 1.62
CA VAL A 396 -12.16 -19.82 0.53
C VAL A 396 -12.04 -18.39 1.06
N ALA A 397 -12.65 -18.07 2.20
CA ALA A 397 -12.53 -16.76 2.83
C ALA A 397 -11.08 -16.41 3.20
N ALA A 398 -10.28 -17.37 3.68
CA ALA A 398 -8.87 -17.17 3.96
C ALA A 398 -8.06 -16.86 2.67
N ILE A 399 -8.41 -17.51 1.56
CA ILE A 399 -7.83 -17.20 0.25
C ILE A 399 -8.25 -15.80 -0.22
N ASP A 400 -9.52 -15.44 -0.06
CA ASP A 400 -10.04 -14.13 -0.48
C ASP A 400 -9.45 -12.97 0.34
N GLN A 401 -9.16 -13.21 1.62
CA GLN A 401 -8.44 -12.24 2.46
C GLN A 401 -6.98 -12.06 2.00
N TYR A 402 -6.34 -13.15 1.56
CA TYR A 402 -4.97 -13.09 1.08
C TYR A 402 -4.86 -12.50 -0.34
N LEU A 403 -5.75 -12.88 -1.25
CA LEU A 403 -5.81 -12.40 -2.63
C LEU A 403 -6.85 -11.29 -2.74
N ILE A 404 -6.44 -10.06 -2.50
CA ILE A 404 -7.31 -8.89 -2.53
C ILE A 404 -7.73 -8.59 -3.98
N GLY A 405 -8.98 -8.17 -4.19
CA GLY A 405 -9.53 -7.80 -5.49
C GLY A 405 -10.08 -8.95 -6.34
N GLU A 406 -10.91 -8.62 -7.33
CA GLU A 406 -11.49 -9.57 -8.28
C GLU A 406 -10.44 -10.03 -9.32
N SER A 407 -9.63 -11.03 -8.98
CA SER A 407 -8.66 -11.63 -9.91
C SER A 407 -9.07 -13.02 -10.40
N LEU A 408 -8.59 -13.38 -11.59
CA LEU A 408 -8.75 -14.71 -12.16
C LEU A 408 -8.02 -15.75 -11.30
N LEU A 409 -6.82 -15.43 -10.80
CA LEU A 409 -6.08 -16.24 -9.82
C LEU A 409 -6.93 -16.56 -8.59
N ARG A 410 -7.55 -15.55 -7.97
CA ARG A 410 -8.40 -15.73 -6.79
C ARG A 410 -9.56 -16.67 -7.06
N ARG A 411 -10.30 -16.47 -8.15
CA ARG A 411 -11.42 -17.35 -8.52
C ARG A 411 -10.97 -18.79 -8.75
N ARG A 412 -9.84 -18.98 -9.44
CA ARG A 412 -9.30 -20.32 -9.72
C ARG A 412 -8.82 -21.04 -8.47
N VAL A 413 -8.04 -20.36 -7.63
CA VAL A 413 -7.51 -20.91 -6.37
C VAL A 413 -8.64 -21.18 -5.39
N GLY A 414 -9.57 -20.22 -5.20
CA GLY A 414 -10.73 -20.39 -4.32
C GLY A 414 -11.60 -21.57 -4.73
N ALA A 415 -11.90 -21.71 -6.03
CA ALA A 415 -12.69 -22.84 -6.53
C ALA A 415 -11.96 -24.19 -6.36
N ALA A 416 -10.66 -24.23 -6.63
CA ALA A 416 -9.85 -25.44 -6.43
C ALA A 416 -9.78 -25.83 -4.94
N VAL A 417 -9.48 -24.88 -4.05
CA VAL A 417 -9.42 -25.11 -2.60
C VAL A 417 -10.77 -25.57 -2.05
N GLY A 418 -11.85 -24.87 -2.42
CA GLY A 418 -13.21 -25.26 -2.01
C GLY A 418 -13.59 -26.66 -2.48
N HIS A 419 -13.25 -27.02 -3.73
CA HIS A 419 -13.47 -28.37 -4.24
C HIS A 419 -12.63 -29.41 -3.48
N PHE A 420 -11.35 -29.13 -3.24
CA PHE A 420 -10.48 -30.04 -2.51
C PHE A 420 -10.97 -30.30 -1.09
N VAL A 421 -11.32 -29.26 -0.33
CA VAL A 421 -11.83 -29.39 1.05
C VAL A 421 -13.12 -30.22 1.07
N LYS A 422 -14.02 -29.98 0.11
CA LYS A 422 -15.26 -30.76 -0.02
C LYS A 422 -15.00 -32.22 -0.38
N SER A 423 -14.12 -32.50 -1.35
CA SER A 423 -13.74 -33.85 -1.73
C SER A 423 -13.02 -34.58 -0.59
N ALA A 424 -12.09 -33.91 0.09
CA ALA A 424 -11.40 -34.44 1.26
C ALA A 424 -12.39 -34.84 2.35
N ALA A 425 -13.37 -33.98 2.66
CA ALA A 425 -14.33 -34.27 3.70
C ALA A 425 -15.31 -35.40 3.35
N THR A 426 -15.83 -35.39 2.11
CA THR A 426 -17.00 -36.22 1.76
C THR A 426 -16.64 -37.49 1.00
N GLN A 427 -15.57 -37.49 0.20
CA GLN A 427 -15.23 -38.60 -0.70
C GLN A 427 -14.18 -39.54 -0.11
N THR A 428 -13.38 -39.09 0.85
CA THR A 428 -12.37 -39.95 1.51
C THR A 428 -12.93 -40.67 2.72
N SER A 429 -12.22 -41.71 3.18
CA SER A 429 -12.56 -42.48 4.37
C SER A 429 -11.62 -42.24 5.55
N SER A 430 -10.51 -41.52 5.35
CA SER A 430 -9.56 -41.23 6.42
C SER A 430 -8.63 -40.06 6.07
N ASN A 431 -8.00 -39.48 7.09
CA ASN A 431 -6.97 -38.46 6.90
C ASN A 431 -5.76 -38.97 6.08
N ARG A 432 -5.49 -40.29 6.14
CA ARG A 432 -4.39 -40.90 5.40
C ARG A 432 -4.60 -40.83 3.89
N GLU A 433 -5.84 -40.93 3.41
CA GLU A 433 -6.19 -40.74 1.99
C GLU A 433 -6.04 -39.28 1.56
N VAL A 434 -6.28 -38.33 2.47
CA VAL A 434 -6.16 -36.90 2.18
C VAL A 434 -4.70 -36.48 2.06
N VAL A 435 -3.87 -36.84 3.04
CA VAL A 435 -2.48 -36.40 3.14
C VAL A 435 -1.55 -37.27 2.28
N GLY A 436 -1.95 -38.50 1.98
CA GLY A 436 -1.05 -39.50 1.42
C GLY A 436 -0.03 -39.98 2.45
N GLY A 437 1.04 -40.63 1.99
CA GLY A 437 2.12 -41.08 2.88
C GLY A 437 2.82 -42.31 2.34
N THR A 438 3.07 -43.27 3.22
CA THR A 438 3.79 -44.49 2.84
C THR A 438 3.09 -45.72 3.40
N ARG A 439 2.84 -46.71 2.54
CA ARG A 439 2.29 -48.01 2.91
C ARG A 439 3.32 -49.10 2.65
N TYR A 440 3.49 -50.02 3.59
CA TYR A 440 4.25 -51.24 3.34
C TYR A 440 3.33 -52.28 2.72
N GLN A 441 3.65 -52.72 1.49
CA GLN A 441 2.94 -53.78 0.81
C GLN A 441 3.81 -55.03 0.81
N GLN A 442 3.23 -56.18 1.17
CA GLN A 442 3.92 -57.47 1.02
C GLN A 442 3.90 -57.86 -0.46
N GLN A 443 5.10 -58.02 -1.02
CA GLN A 443 5.31 -58.56 -2.35
C GLN A 443 6.16 -59.82 -2.19
N GLY A 444 5.49 -60.97 -2.02
CA GLY A 444 6.13 -62.20 -1.52
C GLY A 444 6.62 -62.03 -0.07
N ASP A 445 7.82 -62.53 0.24
CA ASP A 445 8.45 -62.46 1.57
C ASP A 445 9.02 -61.07 1.94
N LYS A 446 8.97 -60.08 1.02
CA LYS A 446 9.54 -58.75 1.25
C LYS A 446 8.45 -57.70 1.45
N ARG A 447 8.61 -56.87 2.48
CA ARG A 447 7.82 -55.65 2.69
C ARG A 447 8.41 -54.53 1.85
N VAL A 448 7.73 -54.17 0.76
CA VAL A 448 8.12 -53.06 -0.11
C VAL A 448 7.44 -51.78 0.35
N LYS A 449 8.22 -50.70 0.43
CA LYS A 449 7.74 -49.36 0.80
C LYS A 449 7.08 -48.72 -0.44
N VAL A 450 5.77 -48.60 -0.45
CA VAL A 450 4.98 -47.99 -1.54
C VAL A 450 4.53 -46.59 -1.12
N THR A 451 4.86 -45.57 -1.91
CA THR A 451 4.40 -44.19 -1.69
C THR A 451 2.94 -44.07 -2.11
N VAL A 452 2.10 -43.56 -1.22
CA VAL A 452 0.69 -43.25 -1.49
C VAL A 452 0.60 -41.75 -1.77
N PRO A 453 0.18 -41.31 -2.97
CA PRO A 453 0.05 -39.90 -3.25
C PRO A 453 -1.04 -39.26 -2.38
N PRO A 454 -0.95 -37.95 -2.10
CA PRO A 454 -2.05 -37.20 -1.49
C PRO A 454 -3.29 -37.22 -2.38
N LEU A 455 -4.44 -36.81 -1.84
CA LEU A 455 -5.72 -36.85 -2.55
C LEU A 455 -5.66 -36.16 -3.92
N GLN A 456 -5.91 -36.94 -4.97
CA GLN A 456 -5.99 -36.48 -6.35
C GLN A 456 -7.46 -36.37 -6.78
N CYS A 457 -8.14 -35.30 -6.34
CA CYS A 457 -9.56 -35.08 -6.64
C CYS A 457 -9.83 -34.31 -7.94
N PHE A 458 -8.78 -33.97 -8.69
CA PHE A 458 -8.90 -33.29 -9.98
C PHE A 458 -8.54 -34.25 -11.12
N ALA A 459 -9.12 -33.98 -12.28
CA ALA A 459 -8.92 -34.75 -13.49
C ALA A 459 -8.58 -33.80 -14.64
N VAL A 460 -7.53 -34.10 -15.38
CA VAL A 460 -7.11 -33.36 -16.57
C VAL A 460 -7.30 -34.26 -17.79
N ARG A 461 -8.05 -33.79 -18.78
CA ARG A 461 -8.25 -34.51 -20.05
C ARG A 461 -7.10 -34.20 -21.02
N GLY A 462 -6.27 -35.19 -21.31
CA GLY A 462 -5.19 -35.07 -22.31
C GLY A 462 -5.67 -35.24 -23.76
N SER A 463 -4.79 -34.92 -24.71
CA SER A 463 -5.05 -34.89 -26.17
C SER A 463 -5.32 -36.25 -26.85
N GLY A 464 -5.69 -37.28 -26.09
CA GLY A 464 -6.00 -38.62 -26.59
C GLY A 464 -7.10 -39.34 -25.80
N GLY A 465 -7.91 -38.60 -25.03
CA GLY A 465 -8.96 -39.17 -24.17
C GLY A 465 -8.46 -39.78 -22.85
N GLN A 466 -7.14 -39.83 -22.64
CA GLN A 466 -6.53 -40.23 -21.39
C GLN A 466 -6.74 -39.16 -20.32
N VAL A 467 -7.20 -39.56 -19.13
CA VAL A 467 -7.43 -38.68 -17.99
C VAL A 467 -6.31 -38.86 -16.97
N VAL A 468 -5.64 -37.77 -16.61
CA VAL A 468 -4.60 -37.75 -15.57
C VAL A 468 -5.21 -37.20 -14.29
N LEU A 469 -5.04 -37.90 -13.17
CA LEU A 469 -5.48 -37.43 -11.86
C LEU A 469 -4.43 -36.49 -11.26
N THR A 470 -4.88 -35.36 -10.74
CA THR A 470 -4.02 -34.31 -10.17
C THR A 470 -4.53 -33.86 -8.81
N GLY A 471 -3.63 -33.32 -7.99
CA GLY A 471 -3.93 -32.77 -6.67
C GLY A 471 -4.16 -31.26 -6.71
N VAL A 472 -4.57 -30.72 -5.57
CA VAL A 472 -4.78 -29.26 -5.41
C VAL A 472 -3.48 -28.47 -5.60
N ARG A 473 -2.33 -29.06 -5.26
CA ARG A 473 -1.01 -28.43 -5.36
C ARG A 473 -0.66 -28.12 -6.82
N GLU A 474 -0.90 -29.07 -7.72
CA GLU A 474 -0.64 -28.92 -9.16
C GLU A 474 -1.58 -27.87 -9.78
N VAL A 475 -2.86 -27.88 -9.39
CA VAL A 475 -3.85 -26.90 -9.88
C VAL A 475 -3.52 -25.48 -9.43
N VAL A 476 -3.15 -25.31 -8.16
CA VAL A 476 -2.76 -23.99 -7.60
C VAL A 476 -1.46 -23.50 -8.20
N HIS A 477 -0.47 -24.39 -8.40
CA HIS A 477 0.78 -24.02 -9.08
C HIS A 477 0.54 -23.57 -10.52
N ARG A 478 -0.33 -24.27 -11.27
CA ARG A 478 -0.74 -23.83 -12.60
C ARG A 478 -1.38 -22.44 -12.59
N ALA A 479 -2.25 -22.14 -11.62
CA ALA A 479 -2.86 -20.82 -11.49
C ALA A 479 -1.83 -19.72 -11.24
N ARG A 480 -0.82 -20.01 -10.40
CA ARG A 480 0.29 -19.09 -10.10
C ARG A 480 1.17 -18.83 -11.31
N LEU A 481 1.47 -19.87 -12.10
CA LEU A 481 2.26 -19.75 -13.34
C LEU A 481 1.54 -18.92 -14.40
N ASP A 482 0.22 -19.10 -14.56
CA ASP A 482 -0.58 -18.30 -15.48
C ASP A 482 -0.61 -16.82 -15.06
N GLU A 483 -0.77 -16.55 -13.77
CA GLU A 483 -0.72 -15.18 -13.25
C GLU A 483 0.66 -14.57 -13.46
N ALA A 484 1.73 -15.31 -13.14
CA ALA A 484 3.11 -14.86 -13.33
C ALA A 484 3.40 -14.52 -14.81
N ALA A 485 2.98 -15.39 -15.73
CA ALA A 485 3.11 -15.16 -17.17
C ALA A 485 2.33 -13.93 -17.63
N SER A 486 1.10 -13.74 -17.12
CA SER A 486 0.29 -12.55 -17.43
C SER A 486 0.88 -11.25 -16.90
N CYS A 487 1.59 -11.32 -15.77
CA CYS A 487 2.25 -10.21 -15.10
C CYS A 487 3.67 -9.94 -15.59
N GLY A 488 4.27 -10.81 -16.41
CA GLY A 488 5.68 -10.74 -16.81
C GLY A 488 6.65 -11.04 -15.66
N VAL A 489 6.19 -11.76 -14.63
CA VAL A 489 6.97 -12.11 -13.43
C VAL A 489 7.70 -13.43 -13.67
N THR A 490 8.98 -13.46 -13.32
CA THR A 490 9.82 -14.68 -13.39
C THR A 490 10.30 -15.08 -11.99
N GLY A 491 10.67 -16.35 -11.81
CA GLY A 491 11.22 -16.84 -10.53
C GLY A 491 10.20 -17.28 -9.48
N VAL A 492 8.94 -17.55 -9.86
CA VAL A 492 7.94 -18.13 -8.95
C VAL A 492 8.37 -19.56 -8.57
N VAL A 493 8.72 -19.76 -7.30
CA VAL A 493 9.14 -21.06 -6.80
C VAL A 493 7.91 -21.94 -6.59
N LYS A 494 7.96 -23.19 -7.06
CA LYS A 494 6.83 -24.13 -7.01
C LYS A 494 6.27 -24.29 -5.59
N GLY A 495 7.12 -24.30 -4.55
CA GLY A 495 6.70 -24.41 -3.14
C GLY A 495 6.00 -25.73 -2.79
N PHE A 496 5.83 -26.63 -3.77
CA PHE A 496 5.14 -27.90 -3.63
C PHE A 496 5.92 -29.00 -4.35
N ASN A 497 6.14 -30.14 -3.68
CA ASN A 497 6.79 -31.31 -4.28
C ASN A 497 8.05 -30.93 -5.07
N GLU A 498 9.02 -30.28 -4.40
CA GLU A 498 10.25 -29.71 -5.01
C GLU A 498 11.07 -30.72 -5.83
N HIS A 499 10.86 -32.02 -5.59
CA HIS A 499 11.47 -33.13 -6.32
C HIS A 499 10.81 -33.45 -7.68
N LEU A 500 9.67 -32.85 -8.00
CA LEU A 500 8.93 -33.00 -9.26
C LEU A 500 8.95 -31.70 -10.05
N GLY A 501 9.23 -31.77 -11.35
CA GLY A 501 9.26 -30.60 -12.23
C GLY A 501 7.87 -29.98 -12.50
N ASP A 502 7.83 -28.90 -13.29
CA ASP A 502 6.58 -28.19 -13.63
C ASP A 502 5.69 -28.94 -14.64
N GLN A 503 6.17 -30.06 -15.19
CA GLN A 503 5.47 -30.84 -16.22
C GLN A 503 4.12 -31.35 -15.75
N ASP A 504 3.99 -31.70 -14.47
CA ASP A 504 2.75 -32.21 -13.88
C ASP A 504 1.65 -31.14 -13.75
N CYS A 505 1.98 -29.87 -14.02
CA CYS A 505 1.10 -28.72 -13.90
C CYS A 505 0.69 -28.14 -15.28
N GLN A 506 1.12 -28.73 -16.39
CA GLN A 506 0.85 -28.22 -17.73
C GLN A 506 -0.50 -28.73 -18.27
N PHE A 507 -1.53 -27.91 -18.17
CA PHE A 507 -2.85 -28.19 -18.77
C PHE A 507 -3.63 -26.90 -19.09
N GLU A 508 -4.63 -27.02 -19.94
CA GLU A 508 -5.59 -25.94 -20.20
C GLU A 508 -6.76 -26.00 -19.22
N TRP A 509 -7.25 -24.85 -18.73
CA TRP A 509 -8.33 -24.81 -17.74
C TRP A 509 -9.64 -25.44 -18.23
N GLY A 510 -9.91 -25.39 -19.54
CA GLY A 510 -11.03 -26.09 -20.16
C GLY A 510 -10.95 -27.62 -20.07
N GLN A 511 -9.76 -28.18 -19.85
CA GLN A 511 -9.51 -29.61 -19.69
C GLN A 511 -9.59 -30.06 -18.22
N LEU A 512 -9.69 -29.12 -17.28
CA LEU A 512 -9.76 -29.41 -15.84
C LEU A 512 -11.19 -29.76 -15.42
N GLY A 513 -11.30 -30.85 -14.67
CA GLY A 513 -12.57 -31.34 -14.17
C GLY A 513 -12.40 -32.26 -12.97
N ARG A 514 -13.41 -33.08 -12.75
CA ARG A 514 -13.43 -34.18 -11.78
C ARG A 514 -14.04 -35.43 -12.40
N LEU A 515 -13.77 -36.58 -11.82
CA LEU A 515 -14.50 -37.81 -12.14
C LEU A 515 -15.72 -37.95 -11.22
N SER A 516 -16.86 -38.31 -11.79
CA SER A 516 -18.03 -38.74 -11.03
C SER A 516 -17.80 -40.14 -10.43
N GLY A 517 -18.68 -40.56 -9.50
CA GLY A 517 -18.63 -41.92 -8.94
C GLY A 517 -18.75 -43.03 -10.00
N ASN A 518 -19.25 -42.72 -11.19
CA ASN A 518 -19.37 -43.63 -12.33
C ASN A 518 -18.18 -43.53 -13.31
N GLY A 519 -17.12 -42.79 -12.95
CA GLY A 519 -15.93 -42.60 -13.80
C GLY A 519 -16.11 -41.60 -14.95
N LEU A 520 -17.27 -40.94 -15.06
CA LEU A 520 -17.50 -39.93 -16.09
C LEU A 520 -16.86 -38.59 -15.72
N PHE A 521 -16.19 -37.96 -16.68
CA PHE A 521 -15.57 -36.64 -16.52
C PHE A 521 -16.62 -35.53 -16.47
N MET A 522 -16.51 -34.65 -15.47
CA MET A 522 -17.32 -33.44 -15.31
C MET A 522 -16.41 -32.23 -15.24
N SER A 523 -16.64 -31.21 -16.09
CA SER A 523 -15.91 -29.94 -15.98
C SER A 523 -16.24 -29.24 -14.67
N LEU A 524 -15.25 -28.60 -14.06
CA LEU A 524 -15.42 -27.81 -12.83
C LEU A 524 -15.78 -26.33 -13.11
N GLY A 525 -15.74 -25.89 -14.37
CA GLY A 525 -16.08 -24.51 -14.75
C GLY A 525 -15.13 -23.44 -14.19
N ILE A 526 -13.88 -23.83 -13.88
CA ILE A 526 -12.85 -22.96 -13.26
C ILE A 526 -12.08 -22.18 -14.35
N ASN A 527 -12.78 -21.56 -15.31
CA ASN A 527 -12.15 -20.83 -16.41
C ASN A 527 -11.81 -19.39 -16.06
#